data_AF-A0A523TL63-F1
#
_entry.id   AF-A0A523TL63-F1
#
_cell.length_a   1.000
_cell.length_b   1.000
_cell.length_c   1.000
_cell.angle_alpha   90.00
_cell.angle_beta   90.00
_cell.angle_gamma   90.00
#
_symmetry.space_group_name_H-M   'P 1'
#
loop_
_entity.id
_entity.type
_entity.pdbx_description
1 polymer ?
#
loop_
_entity_poly.entity_id
_entity_poly.type
_entity_poly.pdbx_seq_one_letter_code
_entity_poly.pdbx_strand_id
1 'polypeptide(L)'
;MESQDVITYTQKIVKVIDDEKTAKVIQDENLFPVLKYLQKGPMTIMDLVSIFKKSGEEKSDKTIYRYLHTLIKVKLVAKAGKRIISITEDELKSETLYMRTAKAFIFPEALKHDKDMEKGFCPVFDATRLLLKPVLDGKTLDSDCFQKFLFKIDQERDDLLVELFKNIEDSSIQEINELNWRELDYCLNYSSWAAIAAKLNLKKELAKCK
;
A
#
# COMPACT_ATOMS: atom_id res chain seq x y z
N MET A 1 -3.34 28.03 -21.84
CA MET A 1 -3.49 26.59 -22.06
C MET A 1 -4.31 26.05 -20.90
N GLU A 2 -5.60 25.89 -21.11
CA GLU A 2 -6.50 25.36 -20.09
C GLU A 2 -6.60 23.85 -20.25
N SER A 3 -6.69 23.14 -19.12
CA SER A 3 -6.87 21.69 -19.12
C SER A 3 -7.98 21.30 -18.15
N GLN A 4 -8.82 20.36 -18.58
CA GLN A 4 -9.90 19.81 -17.78
C GLN A 4 -9.76 18.29 -17.70
N ASP A 5 -9.83 17.75 -16.49
CA ASP A 5 -9.83 16.31 -16.25
C ASP A 5 -11.28 15.79 -16.18
N VAL A 6 -11.59 14.80 -17.01
CA VAL A 6 -12.85 14.06 -17.01
C VAL A 6 -12.57 12.67 -16.46
N ILE A 7 -12.98 12.41 -15.22
CA ILE A 7 -12.79 11.14 -14.52
C ILE A 7 -14.07 10.30 -14.59
N THR A 8 -13.95 9.07 -15.09
CA THR A 8 -15.06 8.12 -15.28
C THR A 8 -14.91 6.85 -14.45
N TYR A 9 -13.84 6.74 -13.66
CA TYR A 9 -13.56 5.58 -12.83
C TYR A 9 -13.57 5.95 -11.35
N THR A 10 -14.29 5.17 -10.55
CA THR A 10 -14.30 5.30 -9.09
C THR A 10 -13.39 4.25 -8.47
N GLN A 11 -12.36 4.69 -7.75
CA GLN A 11 -11.50 3.79 -6.98
C GLN A 11 -12.24 3.13 -5.82
N LYS A 12 -11.88 1.88 -5.53
CA LYS A 12 -12.26 1.25 -4.26
C LYS A 12 -11.49 1.89 -3.11
N ILE A 13 -12.00 1.81 -1.89
CA ILE A 13 -11.23 2.24 -0.71
C ILE A 13 -10.05 1.29 -0.50
N VAL A 14 -10.35 0.00 -0.34
CA VAL A 14 -9.37 -1.05 -0.13
C VAL A 14 -9.52 -2.11 -1.22
N LYS A 15 -8.39 -2.67 -1.65
CA LYS A 15 -8.34 -3.93 -2.39
C LYS A 15 -7.36 -4.87 -1.71
N VAL A 16 -7.83 -6.07 -1.37
CA VAL A 16 -6.97 -7.16 -0.89
C VAL A 16 -6.29 -7.81 -2.09
N ILE A 17 -5.00 -8.09 -1.96
CA ILE A 17 -4.19 -8.81 -2.94
C ILE A 17 -4.00 -10.23 -2.44
N ASP A 18 -4.71 -11.18 -3.04
CA ASP A 18 -4.78 -12.58 -2.64
C ASP A 18 -4.08 -13.54 -3.61
N ASP A 19 -3.45 -13.01 -4.67
CA ASP A 19 -2.76 -13.79 -5.70
C ASP A 19 -1.27 -13.43 -5.83
N GLU A 20 -0.43 -14.47 -6.00
CA GLU A 20 1.03 -14.36 -6.08
C GLU A 20 1.52 -13.52 -7.28
N LYS A 21 0.76 -13.50 -8.38
CA LYS A 21 1.14 -12.75 -9.58
C LYS A 21 1.04 -11.25 -9.33
N THR A 22 -0.07 -10.80 -8.75
CA THR A 22 -0.26 -9.39 -8.38
C THR A 22 0.68 -8.99 -7.24
N ALA A 23 0.93 -9.91 -6.30
CA ALA A 23 1.92 -9.75 -5.24
C ALA A 23 3.33 -9.43 -5.79
N LYS A 24 3.83 -10.26 -6.71
CA LYS A 24 5.14 -10.01 -7.34
C LYS A 24 5.22 -8.67 -8.06
N VAL A 25 4.12 -8.24 -8.69
CA VAL A 25 4.06 -6.95 -9.39
C VAL A 25 4.09 -5.77 -8.42
N ILE A 26 3.49 -5.87 -7.24
CA ILE A 26 3.51 -4.78 -6.25
C ILE A 26 4.89 -4.62 -5.62
N GLN A 27 5.65 -5.71 -5.51
CA GLN A 27 7.01 -5.73 -4.97
C GLN A 27 8.09 -5.34 -6.01
N ASP A 28 7.74 -5.26 -7.30
CA ASP A 28 8.68 -4.90 -8.36
C ASP A 28 9.13 -3.43 -8.21
N GLU A 29 10.43 -3.24 -8.00
CA GLU A 29 11.06 -1.93 -7.76
C GLU A 29 10.85 -0.92 -8.90
N ASN A 30 10.60 -1.39 -10.12
CA ASN A 30 10.34 -0.51 -11.27
C ASN A 30 8.85 -0.13 -11.38
N LEU A 31 7.94 -1.00 -10.94
CA LEU A 31 6.50 -0.79 -11.06
C LEU A 31 5.92 -0.09 -9.83
N PHE A 32 6.46 -0.35 -8.64
CA PHE A 32 6.01 0.22 -7.38
C PHE A 32 6.04 1.77 -7.36
N PRO A 33 7.06 2.46 -7.92
CA PRO A 33 7.06 3.93 -7.98
C PRO A 33 5.87 4.51 -8.74
N VAL A 34 5.40 3.83 -9.81
CA VAL A 34 4.21 4.27 -10.55
C VAL A 34 2.97 4.25 -9.64
N LEU A 35 2.79 3.18 -8.84
CA LEU A 35 1.69 3.10 -7.88
C LEU A 35 1.80 4.19 -6.81
N LYS A 36 3.01 4.47 -6.31
CA LYS A 36 3.28 5.55 -5.35
C LYS A 36 2.96 6.93 -5.91
N TYR A 37 3.24 7.20 -7.19
CA TYR A 37 2.88 8.48 -7.80
C TYR A 37 1.36 8.60 -7.97
N LEU A 38 0.71 7.55 -8.43
CA LEU A 38 -0.75 7.49 -8.60
C LEU A 38 -1.54 7.53 -7.28
N GLN A 39 -0.90 7.42 -6.10
CA GLN A 39 -1.54 7.73 -4.81
C GLN A 39 -2.04 9.17 -4.73
N LYS A 40 -1.37 10.10 -5.42
CA LYS A 40 -1.70 11.53 -5.39
C LYS A 40 -2.89 11.90 -6.27
N GLY A 41 -3.37 10.96 -7.09
CA GLY A 41 -4.50 11.16 -7.99
C GLY A 41 -4.25 10.63 -9.41
N PRO A 42 -5.24 10.78 -10.30
CA PRO A 42 -5.12 10.39 -11.70
C PRO A 42 -4.01 11.16 -12.43
N MET A 43 -3.21 10.47 -13.25
CA MET A 43 -2.10 11.06 -13.99
C MET A 43 -2.05 10.55 -15.43
N THR A 44 -1.56 11.40 -16.33
CA THR A 44 -1.22 11.02 -17.71
C THR A 44 0.15 10.33 -17.78
N ILE A 45 0.49 9.79 -18.95
CA ILE A 45 1.86 9.29 -19.21
C ILE A 45 2.87 10.43 -19.06
N MET A 46 2.55 11.63 -19.54
CA MET A 46 3.45 12.79 -19.52
C MET A 46 3.71 13.30 -18.09
N ASP A 47 2.68 13.28 -17.24
CA ASP A 47 2.83 13.60 -15.81
C ASP A 47 3.83 12.64 -15.15
N LEU A 48 3.67 11.33 -15.38
CA LEU A 48 4.54 10.31 -14.81
C LEU A 48 5.97 10.44 -15.32
N VAL A 49 6.18 10.65 -16.63
CA VAL A 49 7.52 10.92 -17.20
C VAL A 49 8.17 12.12 -16.52
N SER A 50 7.43 13.22 -16.34
CA SER A 50 7.93 14.42 -15.65
C SER A 50 8.33 14.13 -14.21
N ILE A 51 7.55 13.33 -13.48
CA ILE A 51 7.84 12.97 -12.09
C ILE A 51 9.10 12.10 -12.00
N PHE A 52 9.23 11.07 -12.84
CA PHE A 52 10.42 10.21 -12.90
C PHE A 52 11.69 11.00 -13.23
N LYS A 53 11.60 11.98 -14.14
CA LYS A 53 12.71 12.89 -14.43
C LYS A 53 13.11 13.71 -13.21
N LYS A 54 12.16 14.25 -12.46
CA LYS A 54 12.41 15.03 -11.24
C LYS A 54 13.00 14.20 -10.10
N SER A 55 12.72 12.90 -10.05
CA SER A 55 13.28 11.99 -9.04
C SER A 55 14.66 11.43 -9.40
N GLY A 56 15.25 11.81 -10.55
CA GLY A 56 16.55 11.31 -10.99
C GLY A 56 16.51 9.93 -11.65
N GLU A 57 15.32 9.39 -11.91
CA GLU A 57 15.11 8.06 -12.51
C GLU A 57 14.43 8.18 -13.88
N GLU A 58 15.01 8.96 -14.79
CA GLU A 58 14.38 9.28 -16.07
C GLU A 58 13.92 8.01 -16.84
N LYS A 59 12.65 8.00 -17.24
CA LYS A 59 12.04 6.92 -18.03
C LYS A 59 11.42 7.52 -19.29
N SER A 60 11.51 6.79 -20.40
CA SER A 60 10.79 7.13 -21.63
C SER A 60 9.29 6.89 -21.50
N ASP A 61 8.52 7.59 -22.32
CA ASP A 61 7.08 7.39 -22.51
C ASP A 61 6.71 5.92 -22.77
N LYS A 62 7.46 5.22 -23.63
CA LYS A 62 7.29 3.79 -23.93
C LYS A 62 7.51 2.92 -22.70
N THR A 63 8.43 3.29 -21.83
CA THR A 63 8.69 2.57 -20.57
C THR A 63 7.53 2.75 -19.60
N ILE A 64 7.06 3.99 -19.42
CA ILE A 64 5.88 4.28 -18.58
C ILE A 64 4.63 3.57 -19.10
N TYR A 65 4.41 3.58 -20.42
CA TYR A 65 3.32 2.84 -21.04
C TYR A 65 3.39 1.34 -20.73
N ARG A 66 4.58 0.73 -20.84
CA ARG A 66 4.79 -0.68 -20.49
C ARG A 66 4.48 -0.96 -19.02
N TYR A 67 4.91 -0.09 -18.11
CA TYR A 67 4.63 -0.24 -16.67
C TYR A 67 3.14 -0.16 -16.38
N LEU A 68 2.45 0.86 -16.90
CA LEU A 68 1.00 1.00 -16.76
C LEU A 68 0.26 -0.21 -17.34
N HIS A 69 0.67 -0.71 -18.49
CA HIS A 69 0.06 -1.88 -19.11
C HIS A 69 0.22 -3.15 -18.25
N THR A 70 1.39 -3.36 -17.64
CA THR A 70 1.60 -4.46 -16.68
C THR A 70 0.69 -4.30 -15.45
N LEU A 71 0.61 -3.10 -14.88
CA LEU A 71 -0.23 -2.82 -13.70
C LEU A 71 -1.73 -2.95 -13.99
N ILE A 72 -2.16 -2.59 -15.22
CA ILE A 72 -3.55 -2.79 -15.68
C ILE A 72 -3.89 -4.27 -15.80
N LYS A 73 -2.97 -5.09 -16.34
CA LYS A 73 -3.19 -6.54 -16.48
C LYS A 73 -3.44 -7.25 -15.15
N VAL A 74 -2.86 -6.77 -14.05
CA VAL A 74 -3.10 -7.28 -12.69
C VAL A 74 -4.13 -6.45 -11.89
N LYS A 75 -4.85 -5.54 -12.57
CA LYS A 75 -5.92 -4.73 -12.00
C LYS A 75 -5.45 -3.89 -10.79
N LEU A 76 -4.21 -3.40 -10.77
CA LEU A 76 -3.72 -2.42 -9.79
C LEU A 76 -3.90 -0.97 -10.28
N VAL A 77 -3.94 -0.78 -11.59
CA VAL A 77 -4.20 0.50 -12.26
C VAL A 77 -5.36 0.33 -13.24
N ALA A 78 -6.15 1.39 -13.43
CA ALA A 78 -7.18 1.48 -14.46
C ALA A 78 -7.00 2.75 -15.30
N LYS A 79 -7.53 2.73 -16.53
CA LYS A 79 -7.75 3.95 -17.30
C LYS A 79 -8.91 4.70 -16.64
N ALA A 80 -8.60 5.86 -16.10
CA ALA A 80 -9.46 6.66 -15.23
C ALA A 80 -10.41 7.59 -15.98
N GLY A 81 -10.08 7.90 -17.23
CA GLY A 81 -10.76 8.94 -18.01
C GLY A 81 -9.79 9.66 -18.93
N LYS A 82 -10.05 10.94 -19.19
CA LYS A 82 -9.29 11.77 -20.14
C LYS A 82 -8.97 13.14 -19.56
N ARG A 83 -7.77 13.64 -19.83
CA ARG A 83 -7.42 15.07 -19.71
C ARG A 83 -7.63 15.71 -21.07
N ILE A 84 -8.47 16.74 -21.14
CA ILE A 84 -8.70 17.54 -22.34
C ILE A 84 -7.86 18.81 -22.21
N ILE A 85 -7.04 19.10 -23.21
CA ILE A 85 -6.11 20.23 -23.25
C ILE A 85 -6.50 21.10 -24.45
N SER A 86 -6.85 22.35 -24.21
CA SER A 86 -7.04 23.34 -25.28
C SER A 86 -5.68 23.91 -25.66
N ILE A 87 -5.27 23.63 -26.90
CA ILE A 87 -4.04 24.15 -27.52
C ILE A 87 -4.33 25.52 -28.14
N THR A 88 -5.45 25.62 -28.86
CA THR A 88 -6.02 26.87 -29.42
C THR A 88 -7.54 26.86 -29.22
N GLU A 89 -8.26 27.89 -29.70
CA GLU A 89 -9.73 27.94 -29.63
C GLU A 89 -10.40 26.77 -30.34
N ASP A 90 -9.80 26.25 -31.42
CA ASP A 90 -10.37 25.16 -32.25
C ASP A 90 -9.62 23.82 -32.09
N GLU A 91 -8.51 23.77 -31.36
CA GLU A 91 -7.68 22.56 -31.26
C GLU A 91 -7.66 21.99 -29.83
N LEU A 92 -8.21 20.77 -29.71
CA LEU A 92 -8.24 19.99 -28.49
C LEU A 92 -7.33 18.76 -28.60
N LYS A 93 -6.48 18.58 -27.61
CA LYS A 93 -5.73 17.33 -27.39
C LYS A 93 -6.33 16.58 -26.23
N SER A 94 -6.46 15.26 -26.36
CA SER A 94 -6.87 14.41 -25.24
C SER A 94 -5.75 13.44 -24.84
N GLU A 95 -5.54 13.32 -23.54
CA GLU A 95 -4.59 12.38 -22.96
C GLU A 95 -5.32 11.42 -22.02
N THR A 96 -4.87 10.17 -21.94
CA THR A 96 -5.51 9.19 -21.04
C THR A 96 -5.02 9.39 -19.62
N LEU A 97 -5.96 9.51 -18.68
CA LEU A 97 -5.66 9.51 -17.26
C LEU A 97 -5.65 8.07 -16.76
N TYR A 98 -4.68 7.76 -15.90
CA TYR A 98 -4.53 6.47 -15.23
C TYR A 98 -4.63 6.70 -13.73
N MET A 99 -5.25 5.76 -13.03
CA MET A 99 -5.37 5.84 -11.57
C MET A 99 -5.27 4.46 -10.94
N ARG A 100 -4.95 4.40 -9.65
CA ARG A 100 -5.02 3.16 -8.89
C ARG A 100 -6.45 2.64 -8.85
N THR A 101 -6.61 1.33 -8.84
CA THR A 101 -7.94 0.71 -8.71
C THR A 101 -8.50 0.79 -7.29
N ALA A 102 -7.64 1.01 -6.30
CA ALA A 102 -8.01 1.26 -4.91
C ALA A 102 -7.09 2.30 -4.24
N LYS A 103 -7.58 3.00 -3.22
CA LYS A 103 -6.80 3.93 -2.40
C LYS A 103 -5.73 3.22 -1.58
N ALA A 104 -6.04 2.04 -1.05
CA ALA A 104 -5.12 1.18 -0.34
C ALA A 104 -5.12 -0.24 -0.90
N PHE A 105 -3.94 -0.86 -0.91
CA PHE A 105 -3.79 -2.29 -1.20
C PHE A 105 -3.39 -2.98 0.08
N ILE A 106 -4.19 -3.95 0.52
CA ILE A 106 -3.81 -4.82 1.63
C ILE A 106 -3.13 -6.03 1.02
N PHE A 107 -1.90 -6.27 1.46
CA PHE A 107 -1.10 -7.39 1.01
C PHE A 107 -0.81 -8.30 2.20
N PRO A 108 -1.57 -9.40 2.36
CA PRO A 108 -1.42 -10.29 3.50
C PRO A 108 0.02 -10.82 3.62
N GLU A 109 0.56 -10.79 4.83
CA GLU A 109 1.92 -11.22 5.16
C GLU A 109 2.24 -12.65 4.68
N ALA A 110 1.24 -13.54 4.63
CA ALA A 110 1.39 -14.90 4.08
C ALA A 110 1.90 -14.93 2.62
N LEU A 111 1.67 -13.87 1.85
CA LEU A 111 2.16 -13.72 0.47
C LEU A 111 3.45 -12.90 0.38
N LYS A 112 3.86 -12.21 1.45
CA LYS A 112 5.11 -11.44 1.49
C LYS A 112 6.35 -12.32 1.50
N HIS A 113 6.20 -13.62 1.84
CA HIS A 113 7.21 -14.70 1.86
C HIS A 113 8.63 -14.25 1.51
N ASP A 114 9.23 -13.50 2.42
CA ASP A 114 10.67 -13.36 2.45
C ASP A 114 11.17 -14.53 3.29
N LYS A 115 11.45 -15.65 2.62
CA LYS A 115 11.97 -16.87 3.27
C LYS A 115 13.28 -16.62 4.01
N ASP A 116 13.97 -15.52 3.70
CA ASP A 116 15.21 -15.12 4.36
C ASP A 116 14.91 -14.44 5.71
N MET A 117 13.74 -13.80 5.86
CA MET A 117 13.28 -13.19 7.12
C MET A 117 12.82 -14.22 8.16
N GLU A 118 12.37 -15.40 7.76
CA GLU A 118 12.10 -16.52 8.67
C GLU A 118 13.38 -17.25 9.12
N LYS A 119 14.52 -17.03 8.42
CA LYS A 119 15.77 -17.74 8.64
C LYS A 119 16.93 -16.78 8.89
N GLY A 120 16.99 -16.25 10.11
CA GLY A 120 18.19 -15.60 10.63
C GLY A 120 17.92 -14.30 11.35
N PHE A 121 19.00 -13.78 11.93
CA PHE A 121 19.05 -12.53 12.67
C PHE A 121 18.56 -11.35 11.83
N CYS A 122 17.51 -10.66 12.30
CA CYS A 122 17.05 -9.40 11.74
C CYS A 122 17.40 -8.24 12.70
N PRO A 123 18.28 -7.30 12.30
CA PRO A 123 18.68 -6.17 13.16
C PRO A 123 17.50 -5.32 13.65
N VAL A 124 16.42 -5.23 12.86
CA VAL A 124 15.23 -4.44 13.19
C VAL A 124 14.46 -5.06 14.34
N PHE A 125 14.27 -6.39 14.34
CA PHE A 125 13.61 -7.08 15.46
C PHE A 125 14.44 -7.00 16.72
N ASP A 126 15.75 -7.11 16.60
CA ASP A 126 16.63 -7.04 17.76
C ASP A 126 16.68 -5.62 18.37
N ALA A 127 16.71 -4.58 17.54
CA ALA A 127 16.54 -3.20 18.01
C ALA A 127 15.18 -2.99 18.68
N THR A 128 14.10 -3.51 18.09
CA THR A 128 12.74 -3.42 18.66
C THR A 128 12.67 -4.12 20.03
N ARG A 129 13.27 -5.30 20.16
CA ARG A 129 13.38 -6.06 21.40
C ARG A 129 14.08 -5.26 22.50
N LEU A 130 15.18 -4.59 22.15
CA LEU A 130 15.91 -3.73 23.08
C LEU A 130 15.10 -2.51 23.52
N LEU A 131 14.37 -1.87 22.59
CA LEU A 131 13.50 -0.73 22.89
C LEU A 131 12.31 -1.10 23.79
N LEU A 132 11.78 -2.33 23.67
CA LEU A 132 10.66 -2.79 24.49
C LEU A 132 11.08 -3.28 25.89
N LYS A 133 12.38 -3.52 26.12
CA LYS A 133 12.89 -4.01 27.41
C LYS A 133 12.42 -3.21 28.63
N PRO A 134 12.42 -1.86 28.63
CA PRO A 134 11.93 -1.07 29.77
C PRO A 134 10.43 -1.25 30.03
N VAL A 135 9.64 -1.41 28.97
CA VAL A 135 8.18 -1.61 29.04
C VAL A 135 7.82 -3.02 29.55
N LEU A 136 8.75 -3.96 29.42
CA LEU A 136 8.59 -5.36 29.82
C LEU A 136 9.27 -5.68 31.16
N ASP A 137 9.37 -4.69 32.05
CA ASP A 137 9.94 -4.83 33.38
C ASP A 137 11.42 -5.28 33.34
N GLY A 138 12.18 -4.85 32.33
CA GLY A 138 13.61 -5.16 32.19
C GLY A 138 13.93 -6.59 31.71
N LYS A 139 12.91 -7.39 31.39
CA LYS A 139 13.09 -8.82 31.03
C LYS A 139 13.77 -8.95 29.67
N THR A 140 14.79 -9.79 29.63
CA THR A 140 15.42 -10.20 28.37
C THR A 140 14.45 -11.15 27.67
N LEU A 141 14.15 -10.85 26.41
CA LEU A 141 13.43 -11.76 25.53
C LEU A 141 14.42 -12.53 24.68
N ASP A 142 14.14 -13.80 24.46
CA ASP A 142 14.80 -14.61 23.44
C ASP A 142 14.55 -13.99 22.05
N SER A 143 15.61 -13.86 21.26
CA SER A 143 15.56 -13.14 19.97
C SER A 143 14.71 -13.92 18.95
N ASP A 144 14.92 -15.22 18.84
CA ASP A 144 14.20 -16.09 17.89
C ASP A 144 12.70 -16.17 18.22
N CYS A 145 12.36 -16.32 19.50
CA CYS A 145 10.96 -16.31 19.92
C CYS A 145 10.30 -14.96 19.66
N PHE A 146 10.99 -13.85 19.98
CA PHE A 146 10.46 -12.50 19.74
C PHE A 146 10.21 -12.24 18.26
N GLN A 147 11.14 -12.64 17.39
CA GLN A 147 10.99 -12.55 15.94
C GLN A 147 9.78 -13.35 15.44
N LYS A 148 9.63 -14.62 15.85
CA LYS A 148 8.45 -15.45 15.51
C LYS A 148 7.15 -14.83 15.99
N PHE A 149 7.15 -14.23 17.18
CA PHE A 149 5.98 -13.56 17.74
C PHE A 149 5.59 -12.32 16.92
N LEU A 150 6.56 -11.50 16.51
CA LEU A 150 6.28 -10.33 15.68
C LEU A 150 5.76 -10.72 14.29
N PHE A 151 6.32 -11.75 13.65
CA PHE A 151 5.78 -12.26 12.38
C PHE A 151 4.33 -12.71 12.51
N LYS A 152 4.01 -13.43 13.60
CA LYS A 152 2.65 -13.85 13.89
C LYS A 152 1.73 -12.64 14.07
N ILE A 153 2.17 -11.61 14.79
CA ILE A 153 1.42 -10.36 14.95
C ILE A 153 1.17 -9.69 13.60
N ASP A 154 2.18 -9.59 12.74
CA ASP A 154 2.03 -8.94 11.43
C ASP A 154 1.04 -9.70 10.54
N GLN A 155 1.09 -11.05 10.54
CA GLN A 155 0.09 -11.89 9.88
C GLN A 155 -1.32 -11.66 10.45
N GLU A 156 -1.49 -11.74 11.77
CA GLU A 156 -2.80 -11.51 12.40
C GLU A 156 -3.33 -10.09 12.16
N ARG A 157 -2.43 -9.10 12.08
CA ARG A 157 -2.79 -7.70 11.85
C ARG A 157 -3.38 -7.52 10.46
N ASP A 158 -2.74 -8.09 9.44
CA ASP A 158 -3.20 -8.01 8.06
C ASP A 158 -4.56 -8.72 7.92
N ASP A 159 -4.73 -9.90 8.54
CA ASP A 159 -6.00 -10.66 8.52
C ASP A 159 -7.14 -9.89 9.20
N LEU A 160 -6.88 -9.30 10.38
CA LEU A 160 -7.86 -8.48 11.09
C LEU A 160 -8.25 -7.25 10.27
N LEU A 161 -7.29 -6.61 9.60
CA LEU A 161 -7.60 -5.45 8.77
C LEU A 161 -8.52 -5.85 7.60
N VAL A 162 -8.29 -7.01 6.97
CA VAL A 162 -9.20 -7.55 5.95
C VAL A 162 -10.59 -7.80 6.53
N GLU A 163 -10.68 -8.38 7.73
CA GLU A 163 -11.95 -8.64 8.41
C GLU A 163 -12.72 -7.35 8.73
N LEU A 164 -12.03 -6.31 9.22
CA LEU A 164 -12.65 -5.01 9.49
C LEU A 164 -13.31 -4.42 8.24
N PHE A 165 -12.64 -4.46 7.08
CA PHE A 165 -13.21 -3.97 5.82
C PHE A 165 -14.29 -4.87 5.21
N LYS A 166 -14.38 -6.14 5.61
CA LYS A 166 -15.49 -7.02 5.21
C LYS A 166 -16.76 -6.78 6.02
N ASN A 167 -16.61 -6.32 7.26
CA ASN A 167 -17.72 -6.18 8.22
C ASN A 167 -18.11 -4.71 8.49
N ILE A 168 -17.46 -3.76 7.81
CA ILE A 168 -17.75 -2.34 7.97
C ILE A 168 -19.14 -1.99 7.41
N GLU A 169 -19.88 -1.15 8.12
CA GLU A 169 -21.18 -0.64 7.68
C GLU A 169 -21.03 0.38 6.54
N ASP A 170 -22.03 0.44 5.66
CA ASP A 170 -22.03 1.34 4.49
C ASP A 170 -21.91 2.82 4.88
N SER A 171 -22.45 3.22 6.02
CA SER A 171 -22.32 4.58 6.57
C SER A 171 -20.86 4.92 6.88
N SER A 172 -20.14 4.03 7.56
CA SER A 172 -18.72 4.21 7.88
C SER A 172 -17.83 4.15 6.63
N ILE A 173 -18.21 3.38 5.60
CA ILE A 173 -17.50 3.36 4.31
C ILE A 173 -17.47 4.76 3.67
N GLN A 174 -18.56 5.53 3.77
CA GLN A 174 -18.61 6.88 3.19
C GLN A 174 -17.58 7.81 3.83
N GLU A 175 -17.51 7.84 5.17
CA GLU A 175 -16.54 8.65 5.91
C GLU A 175 -15.09 8.28 5.55
N ILE A 176 -14.78 6.98 5.46
CA ILE A 176 -13.45 6.52 5.05
C ILE A 176 -13.16 6.89 3.59
N ASN A 177 -14.19 6.94 2.73
CA ASN A 177 -14.04 7.34 1.34
C ASN A 177 -13.75 8.85 1.17
N GLU A 178 -13.92 9.67 2.18
CA GLU A 178 -13.53 11.09 2.13
C GLU A 178 -12.04 11.29 2.45
N LEU A 179 -11.43 10.34 3.18
CA LEU A 179 -10.02 10.41 3.55
C LEU A 179 -9.11 10.43 2.31
N ASN A 180 -8.11 11.31 2.34
CA ASN A 180 -7.01 11.27 1.39
C ASN A 180 -6.09 10.06 1.67
N TRP A 181 -5.13 9.80 0.76
CA TRP A 181 -4.30 8.60 0.89
C TRP A 181 -3.44 8.55 2.15
N ARG A 182 -3.01 9.70 2.70
CA ARG A 182 -2.22 9.75 3.94
C ARG A 182 -3.08 9.48 5.15
N GLU A 183 -4.25 10.13 5.19
CA GLU A 183 -5.23 9.93 6.27
C GLU A 183 -5.72 8.48 6.29
N LEU A 184 -5.95 7.89 5.12
CA LEU A 184 -6.30 6.48 5.01
C LEU A 184 -5.16 5.60 5.53
N ASP A 185 -3.90 5.87 5.17
CA ASP A 185 -2.75 5.11 5.67
C ASP A 185 -2.67 5.14 7.21
N TYR A 186 -2.84 6.32 7.82
CA TYR A 186 -2.93 6.45 9.28
C TYR A 186 -4.12 5.68 9.85
N CYS A 187 -5.31 5.82 9.25
CA CYS A 187 -6.52 5.13 9.68
C CYS A 187 -6.31 3.61 9.68
N LEU A 188 -5.77 3.05 8.60
CA LEU A 188 -5.46 1.62 8.49
C LEU A 188 -4.45 1.18 9.56
N ASN A 189 -3.38 1.94 9.74
CA ASN A 189 -2.32 1.63 10.70
C ASN A 189 -2.87 1.62 12.14
N TYR A 190 -3.51 2.70 12.59
CA TYR A 190 -4.07 2.80 13.94
C TYR A 190 -5.15 1.74 14.19
N SER A 191 -6.07 1.54 13.25
CA SER A 191 -7.16 0.58 13.40
C SER A 191 -6.63 -0.84 13.51
N SER A 192 -5.62 -1.18 12.70
CA SER A 192 -5.02 -2.52 12.73
C SER A 192 -4.29 -2.82 14.04
N TRP A 193 -3.52 -1.86 14.59
CA TRP A 193 -2.88 -2.04 15.89
C TRP A 193 -3.86 -2.05 17.06
N ALA A 194 -4.89 -1.20 17.01
CA ALA A 194 -5.95 -1.20 18.02
C ALA A 194 -6.68 -2.55 18.03
N ALA A 195 -6.97 -3.12 16.86
CA ALA A 195 -7.58 -4.45 16.74
C ALA A 195 -6.68 -5.55 17.33
N ILE A 196 -5.37 -5.51 17.06
CA ILE A 196 -4.40 -6.43 17.66
C ILE A 196 -4.37 -6.30 19.18
N ALA A 197 -4.31 -5.08 19.71
CA ALA A 197 -4.30 -4.82 21.14
C ALA A 197 -5.60 -5.26 21.83
N ALA A 198 -6.74 -5.17 21.15
CA ALA A 198 -8.03 -5.65 21.66
C ALA A 198 -8.12 -7.19 21.67
N LYS A 199 -7.52 -7.85 20.66
CA LYS A 199 -7.56 -9.31 20.51
C LYS A 199 -6.53 -10.04 21.38
N LEU A 200 -5.32 -9.49 21.48
CA LEU A 200 -4.18 -10.17 22.09
C LEU A 200 -3.76 -9.54 23.41
N ASN A 201 -3.54 -10.39 24.42
CA ASN A 201 -2.81 -9.97 25.61
C ASN A 201 -1.30 -10.01 25.33
N LEU A 202 -0.77 -8.93 24.75
CA LEU A 202 0.62 -8.82 24.33
C LEU A 202 1.61 -9.14 25.46
N LYS A 203 1.33 -8.69 26.71
CA LYS A 203 2.20 -8.98 27.86
C LYS A 203 2.25 -10.47 28.17
N LYS A 204 1.13 -11.18 28.07
CA LYS A 204 1.06 -12.64 28.27
C LYS A 204 1.77 -13.40 27.16
N GLU A 205 1.62 -12.99 25.91
CA GLU A 205 2.29 -13.64 24.78
C GLU A 205 3.81 -13.43 24.83
N LEU A 206 4.28 -12.20 25.08
CA LEU A 206 5.70 -11.90 25.23
C LEU A 206 6.33 -12.62 26.43
N ALA A 207 5.56 -12.90 27.48
CA ALA A 207 6.06 -13.67 28.63
C ALA A 207 6.42 -15.13 28.29
N LYS A 208 5.97 -15.65 27.13
CA LYS A 208 6.35 -16.98 26.62
C LYS A 208 7.72 -16.99 25.94
N CYS A 209 8.28 -15.82 25.61
CA CYS A 209 9.57 -15.66 24.93
C CYS A 209 10.72 -15.38 25.89
N LYS A 210 10.72 -16.04 27.06
CA LYS A 210 11.78 -15.92 28.06
C LYS A 210 12.72 -17.11 28.01
#